data_AF-A0A939R9T6-F1
#
_entry.id   AF-A0A939R9T6-F1
#
_cell.length_a   1.000
_cell.length_b   1.000
_cell.length_c   1.000
_cell.angle_alpha   90.00
_cell.angle_beta   90.00
_cell.angle_gamma   90.00
#
_symmetry.space_group_name_H-M   'P 1'
#
loop_
_entity.id
_entity.type
_entity.pdbx_description
1 polymer ?
#
loop_
_entity_poly.entity_id
_entity_poly.type
_entity_poly.pdbx_seq_one_letter_code
_entity_poly.pdbx_strand_id
1 'polypeptide(L)'
;MSENILETIAAYARERVAEAKSRIPREELEKKAFAMNCETGFPFEKALREGDVSFICECKKASPSKGVIAEEFPYLEIAMEYENAGAAAISVLTEPKWFMGSDEILKRIAENVNIPVLRKDFTVDEYMILEAKVLGASAVL
;
A
#
# COMPACT_ATOMS: atom_id res chain seq x y z
N MET A 1 25.26 -18.51 -0.26
CA MET A 1 25.18 -17.03 -0.37
C MET A 1 24.49 -16.55 0.89
N SER A 2 24.98 -15.52 1.57
CA SER A 2 24.27 -14.93 2.71
C SER A 2 23.01 -14.25 2.19
N GLU A 3 21.84 -14.65 2.68
CA GLU A 3 20.58 -13.96 2.36
C GLU A 3 20.71 -12.48 2.71
N ASN A 4 20.38 -11.61 1.75
CA ASN A 4 20.28 -10.17 2.03
C ASN A 4 18.87 -9.84 2.56
N ILE A 5 18.73 -8.70 3.24
CA ILE A 5 17.46 -8.32 3.87
C ILE A 5 16.28 -8.25 2.89
N LEU A 6 16.53 -7.90 1.62
CA LEU A 6 15.49 -7.87 0.59
C LEU A 6 14.98 -9.29 0.27
N GLU A 7 15.88 -10.28 0.18
CA GLU A 7 15.50 -11.68 -0.05
C GLU A 7 14.67 -12.22 1.12
N THR A 8 15.05 -11.90 2.37
CA THR A 8 14.29 -12.31 3.56
C THR A 8 12.89 -11.69 3.57
N ILE A 9 12.74 -10.40 3.24
CA ILE A 9 11.42 -9.76 3.21
C ILE A 9 10.57 -10.32 2.06
N ALA A 10 11.15 -10.51 0.88
CA ALA A 10 10.45 -11.09 -0.26
C ALA A 10 10.01 -12.54 -0.02
N ALA A 11 10.81 -13.34 0.69
CA ALA A 11 10.44 -14.70 1.10
C ALA A 11 9.21 -14.67 2.04
N TYR A 12 9.23 -13.80 3.05
CA TYR A 12 8.08 -13.62 3.94
C TYR A 12 6.84 -13.09 3.20
N ALA A 13 6.99 -12.23 2.21
CA ALA A 13 5.88 -11.81 1.36
C ALA A 13 5.23 -12.99 0.60
N ARG A 14 6.04 -13.95 0.11
CA ARG A 14 5.50 -15.17 -0.54
C ARG A 14 4.73 -16.04 0.45
N GLU A 15 5.20 -16.18 1.69
CA GLU A 15 4.48 -16.89 2.76
C GLU A 15 3.12 -16.24 3.02
N ARG A 16 3.08 -14.90 3.19
CA ARG A 16 1.82 -14.15 3.35
C ARG A 16 0.87 -14.35 2.17
N VAL A 17 1.38 -14.33 0.94
CA VAL A 17 0.55 -14.59 -0.25
C VAL A 17 -0.05 -15.99 -0.23
N ALA A 18 0.72 -17.01 0.16
CA ALA A 18 0.21 -18.37 0.27
C ALA A 18 -0.90 -18.49 1.33
N GLU A 19 -0.71 -17.87 2.50
CA GLU A 19 -1.72 -17.80 3.55
C GLU A 19 -2.97 -17.04 3.08
N ALA A 20 -2.80 -15.89 2.42
CA ALA A 20 -3.91 -15.09 1.90
C ALA A 20 -4.72 -15.87 0.86
N LYS A 21 -4.06 -16.54 -0.08
CA LYS A 21 -4.70 -17.41 -1.09
C LYS A 21 -5.50 -18.56 -0.47
N SER A 22 -5.09 -19.08 0.70
CA SER A 22 -5.85 -20.11 1.42
C SER A 22 -7.13 -19.57 2.08
N ARG A 23 -7.17 -18.26 2.39
CA ARG A 23 -8.33 -17.60 3.01
C ARG A 23 -9.31 -17.09 1.95
N ILE A 24 -8.78 -16.44 0.91
CA ILE A 24 -9.54 -15.94 -0.23
C ILE A 24 -8.86 -16.45 -1.49
N PRO A 25 -9.48 -17.42 -2.20
CA PRO A 25 -8.93 -17.91 -3.46
C PRO A 25 -8.77 -16.78 -4.48
N ARG A 26 -7.75 -16.89 -5.36
CA ARG A 26 -7.46 -15.91 -6.40
C ARG A 26 -8.69 -15.57 -7.23
N GLU A 27 -9.48 -16.57 -7.61
CA GLU A 27 -10.66 -16.40 -8.46
C GLU A 27 -11.75 -15.57 -7.78
N GLU A 28 -11.89 -15.68 -6.46
CA GLU A 28 -12.82 -14.86 -5.69
C GLU A 28 -12.34 -13.42 -5.61
N LEU A 29 -11.05 -13.23 -5.35
CA LEU A 29 -10.44 -11.90 -5.28
C LEU A 29 -10.49 -11.18 -6.64
N GLU A 30 -10.24 -11.92 -7.72
CA GLU A 30 -10.34 -11.44 -9.09
C GLU A 30 -11.75 -10.94 -9.41
N LYS A 31 -12.78 -11.72 -9.04
CA LYS A 31 -14.18 -11.27 -9.17
C LYS A 31 -14.46 -9.97 -8.41
N LYS A 32 -13.96 -9.84 -7.18
CA LYS A 32 -14.11 -8.60 -6.39
C LYS A 32 -13.40 -7.43 -7.07
N ALA A 33 -12.18 -7.63 -7.54
CA ALA A 33 -11.37 -6.62 -8.20
C ALA A 33 -11.98 -6.13 -9.54
N PHE A 34 -12.58 -7.03 -10.32
CA PHE A 34 -13.25 -6.69 -11.58
C PHE A 34 -14.67 -6.14 -11.41
N ALA A 35 -15.32 -6.38 -10.26
CA ALA A 35 -16.59 -5.73 -9.93
C ALA A 35 -16.43 -4.24 -9.58
N MET A 36 -15.21 -3.79 -9.25
CA MET A 36 -14.89 -2.38 -9.03
C MET A 36 -14.69 -1.64 -10.36
N ASN A 37 -14.81 -0.30 -10.35
CA ASN A 37 -14.54 0.50 -11.53
C ASN A 37 -13.12 0.23 -12.08
N CYS A 38 -13.04 -0.17 -13.34
CA CYS A 38 -11.77 -0.41 -14.04
C CYS A 38 -11.33 0.80 -14.87
N GLU A 39 -12.25 1.70 -15.19
CA GLU A 39 -11.99 2.91 -15.99
C GLU A 39 -11.73 4.11 -15.06
N THR A 40 -10.70 4.01 -14.22
CA THR A 40 -10.32 5.09 -13.29
C THR A 40 -9.47 6.17 -13.95
N GLY A 41 -8.93 5.89 -15.14
CA GLY A 41 -8.10 6.83 -15.89
C GLY A 41 -6.75 7.12 -15.24
N PHE A 42 -6.12 6.14 -14.59
CA PHE A 42 -4.77 6.22 -14.00
C PHE A 42 -4.58 7.42 -13.05
N PRO A 43 -5.35 7.50 -11.95
CA PRO A 43 -5.38 8.68 -11.08
C PRO A 43 -4.02 8.97 -10.43
N PHE A 44 -3.26 7.94 -10.04
CA PHE A 44 -1.92 8.11 -9.48
C PHE A 44 -0.93 8.74 -10.48
N GLU A 45 -0.92 8.27 -11.72
CA GLU A 45 -0.07 8.84 -12.77
C GLU A 45 -0.44 10.30 -13.06
N LYS A 46 -1.75 10.59 -13.18
CA LYS A 46 -2.26 11.94 -13.43
C LYS A 46 -1.83 12.91 -12.34
N ALA A 47 -2.03 12.54 -11.07
CA ALA A 47 -1.66 13.38 -9.94
C ALA A 47 -0.16 13.73 -9.92
N LEU A 48 0.71 12.79 -10.32
CA LEU A 48 2.17 13.04 -10.37
C LEU A 48 2.63 13.85 -11.58
N ARG A 49 1.80 13.97 -12.63
CA ARG A 49 2.08 14.82 -13.80
C ARG A 49 1.69 16.28 -13.58
N GLU A 50 0.99 16.58 -12.51
CA GLU A 50 0.55 17.93 -12.18
C GLU A 50 1.68 18.71 -11.49
N GLY A 51 1.91 19.94 -11.96
CA GLY A 51 2.89 20.86 -11.38
C GLY A 51 4.36 20.55 -11.69
N ASP A 52 5.24 21.40 -11.14
CA ASP A 52 6.69 21.27 -11.33
C ASP A 52 7.31 20.24 -10.35
N VAL A 53 6.74 20.12 -9.15
CA VAL A 53 7.17 19.18 -8.10
C VAL A 53 5.93 18.59 -7.43
N SER A 54 5.88 17.25 -7.37
CA SER A 54 4.81 16.50 -6.72
C SER A 54 5.35 15.73 -5.50
N PHE A 55 4.57 15.71 -4.42
CA PHE A 55 4.91 14.98 -3.18
C PHE A 55 4.09 13.71 -3.03
N ILE A 56 4.78 12.60 -2.76
CA ILE A 56 4.17 11.37 -2.26
C ILE A 56 4.53 11.25 -0.78
N CYS A 57 3.57 11.49 0.09
CA CYS A 57 3.80 11.47 1.54
C CYS A 57 3.56 10.06 2.09
N GLU A 58 4.46 9.54 2.92
CA GLU A 58 4.45 8.14 3.33
C GLU A 58 4.00 7.95 4.79
N CYS A 59 2.91 7.20 4.99
CA CYS A 59 2.48 6.71 6.29
C CYS A 59 3.30 5.48 6.68
N LYS A 60 4.30 5.65 7.56
CA LYS A 60 5.21 4.59 8.00
C LYS A 60 5.44 4.60 9.50
N LYS A 61 5.15 3.47 10.17
CA LYS A 61 5.36 3.30 11.61
C LYS A 61 6.80 2.92 11.97
N ALA A 62 7.40 1.99 11.22
CA ALA A 62 8.73 1.47 11.50
C ALA A 62 9.55 1.23 10.22
N SER A 63 10.86 0.99 10.37
CA SER A 63 11.69 0.45 9.28
C SER A 63 12.78 -0.48 9.81
N PRO A 64 13.29 -1.45 9.00
CA PRO A 64 14.39 -2.33 9.41
C PRO A 64 15.63 -1.59 9.93
N SER A 65 15.91 -0.41 9.37
CA SER A 65 17.11 0.37 9.69
C SER A 65 16.97 1.29 10.91
N LYS A 66 15.74 1.68 11.29
CA LYS A 66 15.49 2.66 12.35
C LYS A 66 14.63 2.13 13.50
N GLY A 67 14.07 0.92 13.38
CA GLY A 67 13.08 0.42 14.33
C GLY A 67 11.77 1.21 14.25
N VAL A 68 11.10 1.38 15.37
CA VAL A 68 9.88 2.22 15.47
C VAL A 68 10.27 3.69 15.28
N ILE A 69 9.64 4.34 14.29
CA ILE A 69 9.86 5.74 13.94
C ILE A 69 8.75 6.62 14.55
N ALA A 70 7.54 6.07 14.64
CA ALA A 70 6.36 6.72 15.21
C ALA A 70 5.71 5.81 16.27
N GLU A 71 5.98 6.10 17.55
CA GLU A 71 5.41 5.37 18.68
C GLU A 71 3.88 5.48 18.69
N GLU A 72 3.39 6.72 18.67
CA GLU A 72 2.00 7.04 18.35
C GLU A 72 1.84 7.09 16.84
N PHE A 73 0.85 6.36 16.32
CA PHE A 73 0.64 6.24 14.88
C PHE A 73 -0.84 6.48 14.53
N PRO A 74 -1.35 7.72 14.67
CA PRO A 74 -2.70 8.11 14.26
C PRO A 74 -2.77 8.21 12.73
N TYR A 75 -2.66 7.07 12.05
CA TYR A 75 -2.44 6.96 10.60
C TYR A 75 -3.51 7.67 9.75
N LEU A 76 -4.76 7.75 10.22
CA LEU A 76 -5.81 8.49 9.55
C LEU A 76 -5.58 10.00 9.61
N GLU A 77 -5.25 10.53 10.80
CA GLU A 77 -4.97 11.96 10.98
C GLU A 77 -3.78 12.37 10.14
N ILE A 78 -2.69 11.59 10.18
CA ILE A 78 -1.50 11.81 9.35
C ILE A 78 -1.85 11.84 7.86
N ALA A 79 -2.66 10.89 7.38
CA ALA A 79 -3.04 10.84 5.97
C ALA A 79 -3.89 12.05 5.54
N MET A 80 -4.87 12.45 6.37
CA MET A 80 -5.68 13.63 6.11
C MET A 80 -4.85 14.91 6.16
N GLU A 81 -3.88 15.01 7.07
CA GLU A 81 -2.93 16.14 7.11
C GLU A 81 -2.07 16.21 5.85
N TYR A 82 -1.60 15.08 5.32
CA TYR A 82 -0.88 15.04 4.05
C TYR A 82 -1.73 15.52 2.87
N GLU A 83 -2.99 15.08 2.79
CA GLU A 83 -3.92 15.57 1.78
C GLU A 83 -4.13 17.09 1.90
N ASN A 84 -4.42 17.58 3.11
CA ASN A 84 -4.63 19.01 3.38
C ASN A 84 -3.39 19.87 3.09
N ALA A 85 -2.19 19.30 3.25
CA ALA A 85 -0.92 19.94 2.92
C ALA A 85 -0.59 19.94 1.41
N GLY A 86 -1.43 19.33 0.57
CA GLY A 86 -1.27 19.31 -0.88
C GLY A 86 -0.40 18.15 -1.39
N ALA A 87 -0.35 17.02 -0.69
CA ALA A 87 0.27 15.82 -1.23
C ALA A 87 -0.44 15.39 -2.52
N ALA A 88 0.33 14.99 -3.55
CA ALA A 88 -0.22 14.46 -4.80
C ALA A 88 -0.72 13.02 -4.61
N ALA A 89 -0.09 12.26 -3.72
CA ALA A 89 -0.50 10.90 -3.36
C ALA A 89 -0.01 10.52 -1.96
N ILE A 90 -0.59 9.47 -1.40
CA ILE A 90 -0.18 8.89 -0.12
C ILE A 90 0.42 7.50 -0.34
N SER A 91 1.62 7.26 0.17
CA SER A 91 2.24 5.93 0.23
C SER A 91 1.91 5.29 1.57
N VAL A 92 1.32 4.09 1.57
CA VAL A 92 0.95 3.39 2.81
C VAL A 92 1.68 2.07 2.90
N LEU A 93 2.47 1.89 3.96
CA LEU A 93 3.15 0.62 4.23
C LEU A 93 2.13 -0.45 4.64
N THR A 94 2.12 -1.57 3.92
CA THR A 94 1.29 -2.74 4.27
C THR A 94 2.09 -3.94 4.79
N GLU A 95 3.43 -3.89 4.66
CA GLU A 95 4.31 -4.96 5.16
C GLU A 95 4.30 -4.98 6.71
N PRO A 96 3.84 -6.07 7.35
CA PRO A 96 3.55 -6.07 8.79
C PRO A 96 4.75 -6.33 9.70
N LYS A 97 5.79 -7.02 9.23
CA LYS A 97 6.84 -7.57 10.10
C LYS A 97 7.99 -6.60 10.36
N TRP A 98 8.44 -5.87 9.35
CA TRP A 98 9.54 -4.93 9.45
C TRP A 98 9.10 -3.47 9.43
N PHE A 99 7.99 -3.16 8.77
CA PHE A 99 7.46 -1.80 8.69
C PHE A 99 6.26 -1.55 9.62
N MET A 100 5.72 -2.61 10.24
CA MET A 100 4.53 -2.57 11.08
C MET A 100 3.32 -1.94 10.36
N GLY A 101 3.23 -2.22 9.06
CA GLY A 101 2.15 -1.83 8.18
C GLY A 101 0.92 -2.73 8.31
N SER A 102 -0.16 -2.38 7.61
CA SER A 102 -1.39 -3.17 7.60
C SER A 102 -2.26 -2.87 6.38
N ASP A 103 -2.85 -3.92 5.81
CA ASP A 103 -3.85 -3.80 4.74
C ASP A 103 -5.12 -3.05 5.21
N GLU A 104 -5.50 -3.18 6.49
CA GLU A 104 -6.61 -2.42 7.06
C GLU A 104 -6.28 -0.92 7.12
N ILE A 105 -5.03 -0.56 7.43
CA ILE A 105 -4.60 0.85 7.42
C ILE A 105 -4.68 1.42 5.99
N LEU A 106 -4.20 0.68 4.99
CA LEU A 106 -4.34 1.06 3.58
C LEU A 106 -5.81 1.28 3.21
N LYS A 107 -6.67 0.32 3.52
CA LYS A 107 -8.10 0.40 3.21
C LYS A 107 -8.76 1.62 3.86
N ARG A 108 -8.52 1.81 5.16
CA ARG A 108 -9.08 2.94 5.92
C ARG A 108 -8.61 4.28 5.37
N ILE A 109 -7.33 4.41 5.02
CA ILE A 109 -6.82 5.63 4.40
C ILE A 109 -7.50 5.85 3.04
N ALA A 110 -7.53 4.84 2.17
CA ALA A 110 -8.15 4.95 0.84
C ALA A 110 -9.65 5.29 0.89
N GLU A 111 -10.36 4.90 1.95
CA GLU A 111 -11.77 5.25 2.18
C GLU A 111 -11.97 6.70 2.68
N ASN A 112 -10.93 7.36 3.20
CA ASN A 112 -11.05 8.65 3.90
C ASN A 112 -10.27 9.81 3.26
N VAL A 113 -9.47 9.57 2.21
CA VAL A 113 -8.79 10.61 1.43
C VAL A 113 -9.30 10.65 -0.01
N ASN A 114 -9.21 11.80 -0.67
CA ASN A 114 -9.65 11.98 -2.06
C ASN A 114 -8.49 11.94 -3.07
N ILE A 115 -7.25 11.85 -2.58
CA ILE A 115 -6.05 11.73 -3.41
C ILE A 115 -5.62 10.25 -3.59
N PRO A 116 -4.92 9.91 -4.69
CA PRO A 116 -4.49 8.54 -4.95
C PRO A 116 -3.62 7.94 -3.84
N VAL A 117 -3.83 6.65 -3.56
CA VAL A 117 -3.06 5.90 -2.55
C VAL A 117 -2.20 4.83 -3.21
N LEU A 118 -0.92 4.76 -2.85
CA LEU A 118 0.04 3.72 -3.23
C LEU A 118 0.12 2.66 -2.12
N ARG A 119 -0.11 1.40 -2.47
CA ARG A 119 0.28 0.27 -1.61
C ARG A 119 1.79 0.11 -1.68
N LYS A 120 2.47 0.38 -0.57
CA LYS A 120 3.92 0.20 -0.42
C LYS A 120 4.19 -1.12 0.31
N ASP A 121 4.56 -2.15 -0.45
CA ASP A 121 4.90 -3.46 0.07
C ASP A 121 6.05 -4.06 -0.76
N PHE A 122 6.27 -5.37 -0.61
CA PHE A 122 7.17 -6.16 -1.44
C PHE A 122 6.30 -7.03 -2.35
N THR A 123 5.85 -6.46 -3.46
CA THR A 123 4.95 -7.14 -4.40
C THR A 123 5.68 -8.27 -5.13
N VAL A 124 5.34 -9.52 -4.79
CA VAL A 124 6.00 -10.74 -5.33
C VAL A 124 5.06 -11.66 -6.12
N ASP A 125 3.76 -11.35 -6.16
CA ASP A 125 2.73 -12.18 -6.79
C ASP A 125 1.55 -11.31 -7.29
N GLU A 126 0.95 -11.70 -8.41
CA GLU A 126 -0.23 -11.03 -9.00
C GLU A 126 -1.41 -10.91 -8.03
N TYR A 127 -1.54 -11.86 -7.11
CA TYR A 127 -2.56 -11.81 -6.05
C TYR A 127 -2.50 -10.52 -5.25
N MET A 128 -1.29 -10.01 -4.96
CA MET A 128 -1.11 -8.76 -4.21
C MET A 128 -1.60 -7.54 -4.99
N ILE A 129 -1.54 -7.58 -6.32
CA ILE A 129 -2.04 -6.52 -7.21
C ILE A 129 -3.57 -6.49 -7.16
N LEU A 130 -4.21 -7.66 -7.25
CA LEU A 130 -5.66 -7.79 -7.10
C LEU A 130 -6.13 -7.32 -5.71
N GLU A 131 -5.39 -7.70 -4.67
CA GLU A 131 -5.67 -7.31 -3.29
C GLU A 131 -5.53 -5.81 -3.11
N ALA A 132 -4.46 -5.20 -3.62
CA ALA A 132 -4.26 -3.75 -3.57
C ALA A 132 -5.43 -2.99 -4.19
N LYS A 133 -5.95 -3.46 -5.34
CA LYS A 133 -7.13 -2.88 -5.99
C LYS A 133 -8.36 -2.96 -5.08
N VAL A 134 -8.62 -4.12 -4.47
CA VAL A 134 -9.77 -4.32 -3.57
C VAL A 134 -9.65 -3.46 -2.29
N LEU A 135 -8.43 -3.18 -1.85
CA LEU A 135 -8.15 -2.28 -0.73
C LEU A 135 -8.21 -0.79 -1.10
N GLY A 136 -8.45 -0.44 -2.37
CA GLY A 136 -8.57 0.94 -2.83
C GLY A 136 -7.26 1.60 -3.27
N ALA A 137 -6.16 0.85 -3.38
CA ALA A 137 -4.91 1.39 -3.90
C ALA A 137 -5.04 1.74 -5.39
N SER A 138 -4.46 2.88 -5.76
CA SER A 138 -4.34 3.38 -7.13
C SER A 138 -3.02 2.99 -7.80
N ALA A 139 -2.03 2.55 -7.01
CA ALA A 139 -0.73 2.06 -7.46
C ALA A 139 -0.15 1.03 -6.49
N VAL A 140 0.84 0.27 -6.94
CA VAL A 140 1.57 -0.75 -6.14
C VAL A 140 3.07 -0.58 -6.30
N LEU A 141 3.82 -0.94 -5.25
CA LEU A 141 5.28 -1.16 -5.28
C LEU A 141 5.60 -2.55 -4.72
#